data_AF-A0A173DTA7-F1
#
_entry.id   AF-A0A173DTA7-F1
#
_cell.length_a   1.000
_cell.length_b   1.000
_cell.length_c   1.000
_cell.angle_alpha   90.00
_cell.angle_beta   90.00
_cell.angle_gamma   90.00
#
_symmetry.space_group_name_H-M   'P 1'
#
loop_
_entity.id
_entity.type
_entity.pdbx_description
1 polymer ?
#
loop_
_entity_poly.entity_id
_entity_poly.type
_entity_poly.pdbx_seq_one_letter_code
_entity_poly.pdbx_strand_id
1 'polypeptide(L)'
;SRSTDGGKTWEKMRLPLAFGEFGGLPAGQNGVGDPSILVDTKTNNVWVVAAWTHGMGNQRAWWSSHPGMDMNHTAQLVLAKSTDDGKTWSAPINITEQVKDPSWYFLLQGPGRGITMSDGTLVFPTQFIDSTRVPNAGIMYSKDGGKNWKMHNYARTNTTEAQVAEVEPGVL
;
A
#
# COMPACT_ATOMS: atom_id res chain seq x y z
N SER A 1 -10.80 11.94 0.89
CA SER A 1 -11.48 13.23 0.62
C SER A 1 -10.46 14.33 0.47
N ARG A 2 -10.74 15.39 -0.30
CA ARG A 2 -9.82 16.51 -0.56
C ARG A 2 -10.44 17.81 -0.06
N SER A 3 -9.64 18.64 0.61
CA SER A 3 -10.01 19.98 1.07
C SER A 3 -8.91 20.96 0.64
N THR A 4 -9.30 22.18 0.26
CA THR A 4 -8.38 23.28 -0.11
C THR A 4 -8.45 24.46 0.87
N ASP A 5 -9.18 24.31 1.97
CA ASP A 5 -9.50 25.38 2.91
C ASP A 5 -9.21 25.01 4.37
N GLY A 6 -8.25 24.10 4.57
CA GLY A 6 -7.85 23.63 5.91
C GLY A 6 -8.87 22.69 6.56
N GLY A 7 -9.68 21.98 5.77
CA GLY A 7 -10.65 21.00 6.25
C GLY A 7 -12.03 21.56 6.59
N LYS A 8 -12.32 22.83 6.25
CA LYS A 8 -13.64 23.45 6.48
C LYS A 8 -14.67 22.87 5.53
N THR A 9 -14.31 22.71 4.27
CA THR A 9 -15.13 22.03 3.26
C THR A 9 -14.36 20.90 2.59
N TRP A 10 -15.11 19.93 2.10
CA TRP A 10 -14.58 18.75 1.43
C TRP A 10 -15.24 18.61 0.07
N GLU A 11 -14.43 18.40 -0.95
CA GLU A 11 -14.93 18.09 -2.28
C GLU A 11 -15.63 16.73 -2.30
N LYS A 12 -16.41 16.49 -3.37
CA LYS A 12 -17.03 15.19 -3.63
C LYS A 12 -15.99 14.06 -3.54
N MET A 13 -16.39 12.95 -2.91
CA MET A 13 -15.58 11.75 -2.80
C MET A 13 -15.08 11.28 -4.18
N ARG A 14 -13.82 10.87 -4.22
CA ARG A 14 -13.17 10.22 -5.36
C ARG A 14 -12.77 8.81 -4.94
N LEU A 15 -12.60 7.92 -5.91
CA LEU A 15 -12.21 6.52 -5.70
C LEU A 15 -10.87 6.26 -6.40
N PRO A 16 -9.72 6.50 -5.73
CA PRO A 16 -8.40 6.27 -6.31
C PRO A 16 -8.17 4.83 -6.76
N LEU A 17 -8.73 3.88 -6.01
CA LEU A 17 -8.62 2.44 -6.26
C LEU A 17 -10.00 1.81 -6.09
N ALA A 18 -10.45 1.10 -7.12
CA ALA A 18 -11.66 0.28 -7.10
C ALA A 18 -11.54 -0.76 -8.22
N PHE A 19 -11.81 -2.03 -7.91
CA PHE A 19 -11.63 -3.13 -8.87
C PHE A 19 -12.95 -3.68 -9.44
N GLY A 20 -14.10 -3.34 -8.85
CA GLY A 20 -15.42 -3.74 -9.36
C GLY A 20 -15.51 -5.26 -9.56
N GLU A 21 -16.01 -5.70 -10.71
CA GLU A 21 -16.15 -7.13 -11.05
C GLU A 21 -14.94 -7.69 -11.82
N PHE A 22 -13.73 -7.24 -11.47
CA PHE A 22 -12.49 -7.70 -12.12
C PHE A 22 -12.39 -9.24 -12.11
N GLY A 23 -11.93 -9.82 -13.22
CA GLY A 23 -11.83 -11.27 -13.38
C GLY A 23 -13.17 -12.01 -13.45
N GLY A 24 -14.30 -11.29 -13.57
CA GLY A 24 -15.64 -11.88 -13.59
C GLY A 24 -16.16 -12.31 -12.21
N LEU A 25 -15.44 -11.98 -11.13
CA LEU A 25 -15.91 -12.24 -9.77
C LEU A 25 -16.80 -11.10 -9.27
N PRO A 26 -17.75 -11.37 -8.36
CA PRO A 26 -18.58 -10.32 -7.75
C PRO A 26 -17.71 -9.21 -7.11
N ALA A 27 -18.20 -7.97 -7.11
CA ALA A 27 -17.46 -6.85 -6.51
C ALA A 27 -17.12 -7.06 -5.02
N GLY A 28 -17.95 -7.82 -4.29
CA GLY A 28 -17.66 -8.22 -2.91
C GLY A 28 -16.42 -9.12 -2.74
N GLN A 29 -15.89 -9.68 -3.83
CA GLN A 29 -14.68 -10.50 -3.90
C GLN A 29 -13.52 -9.76 -4.61
N ASN A 30 -13.59 -8.44 -4.69
CA ASN A 30 -12.58 -7.57 -5.31
C ASN A 30 -12.32 -6.33 -4.43
N GLY A 31 -12.35 -6.53 -3.12
CA GLY A 31 -12.11 -5.47 -2.14
C GLY A 31 -10.69 -4.92 -2.24
N VAL A 32 -10.54 -3.61 -2.06
CA VAL A 32 -9.23 -2.94 -1.92
C VAL A 32 -9.29 -2.02 -0.70
N GLY A 33 -8.34 -2.19 0.22
CA GLY A 33 -8.45 -1.60 1.56
C GLY A 33 -7.13 -1.31 2.27
N ASP A 34 -7.28 -0.87 3.52
CA ASP A 34 -6.22 -0.45 4.46
C ASP A 34 -5.27 0.64 3.94
N PRO A 35 -5.78 1.68 3.23
CA PRO A 35 -4.94 2.55 2.44
C PRO A 35 -3.87 3.30 3.26
N SER A 36 -2.72 3.53 2.62
CA SER A 36 -1.68 4.44 3.11
C SER A 36 -1.35 5.47 2.04
N ILE A 37 -1.26 6.75 2.42
CA ILE A 37 -1.04 7.88 1.49
C ILE A 37 0.30 8.57 1.76
N LEU A 38 1.02 8.97 0.71
CA LEU A 38 2.18 9.86 0.86
C LEU A 38 2.19 10.93 -0.24
N VAL A 39 2.86 12.03 0.05
CA VAL A 39 3.17 13.09 -0.91
C VAL A 39 4.67 13.04 -1.17
N ASP A 40 5.05 12.89 -2.43
CA ASP A 40 6.41 13.14 -2.89
C ASP A 40 6.66 14.65 -2.85
N THR A 41 7.40 15.11 -1.84
CA THR A 41 7.64 16.54 -1.62
C THR A 41 8.56 17.17 -2.66
N LYS A 42 9.24 16.37 -3.49
CA LYS A 42 10.07 16.87 -4.59
C LYS A 42 9.25 17.18 -5.85
N THR A 43 8.06 16.58 -6.00
CA THR A 43 7.25 16.69 -7.23
C THR A 43 5.78 17.06 -7.00
N ASN A 44 5.31 17.08 -5.75
CA ASN A 44 3.90 17.16 -5.36
C ASN A 44 3.03 16.02 -5.90
N ASN A 45 3.64 14.92 -6.37
CA ASN A 45 2.91 13.72 -6.71
C ASN A 45 2.35 13.08 -5.44
N VAL A 46 1.11 12.63 -5.48
CA VAL A 46 0.45 11.93 -4.38
C VAL A 46 0.36 10.46 -4.72
N TRP A 47 0.77 9.60 -3.79
CA TRP A 47 0.69 8.15 -3.91
C TRP A 47 -0.25 7.59 -2.87
N VAL A 48 -1.11 6.66 -3.28
CA VAL A 48 -1.90 5.80 -2.39
C VAL A 48 -1.50 4.36 -2.65
N VAL A 49 -1.16 3.63 -1.60
CA VAL A 49 -0.97 2.18 -1.62
C VAL A 49 -2.11 1.51 -0.86
N ALA A 50 -2.59 0.37 -1.36
CA ALA A 50 -3.62 -0.44 -0.70
C ALA A 50 -3.43 -1.93 -1.01
N ALA A 51 -4.09 -2.78 -0.22
CA ALA A 51 -4.14 -4.22 -0.45
C ALA A 51 -5.42 -4.56 -1.23
N TRP A 52 -5.26 -5.09 -2.45
CA TRP A 52 -6.36 -5.65 -3.24
C TRP A 52 -6.46 -7.15 -3.00
N THR A 53 -7.65 -7.60 -2.60
CA THR A 53 -7.97 -9.01 -2.34
C THR A 53 -8.96 -9.51 -3.38
N HIS A 54 -8.55 -10.51 -4.14
CA HIS A 54 -9.36 -11.12 -5.19
C HIS A 54 -9.83 -12.51 -4.74
N GLY A 55 -11.12 -12.81 -4.93
CA GLY A 55 -11.72 -14.07 -4.49
C GLY A 55 -11.99 -14.10 -2.98
N MET A 56 -11.39 -15.08 -2.29
CA MET A 56 -11.50 -15.30 -0.83
C MET A 56 -12.94 -15.51 -0.27
N GLY A 57 -13.95 -15.60 -1.14
CA GLY A 57 -15.35 -15.73 -0.74
C GLY A 57 -15.81 -14.53 0.08
N ASN A 58 -16.37 -14.78 1.27
CA ASN A 58 -16.78 -13.73 2.21
C ASN A 58 -16.02 -13.85 3.56
N GLN A 59 -14.83 -14.42 3.52
CA GLN A 59 -13.95 -14.57 4.69
C GLN A 59 -13.05 -13.33 4.85
N ARG A 60 -12.34 -13.21 5.97
CA ARG A 60 -11.36 -12.11 6.12
C ARG A 60 -10.04 -12.50 5.47
N ALA A 61 -9.48 -11.56 4.71
CA ALA A 61 -8.22 -11.73 4.01
C ALA A 61 -7.06 -12.12 4.93
N TRP A 62 -7.07 -11.69 6.20
CA TRP A 62 -6.04 -12.03 7.20
C TRP A 62 -5.79 -13.55 7.32
N TRP A 63 -6.80 -14.38 7.08
CA TRP A 63 -6.68 -15.85 7.09
C TRP A 63 -7.03 -16.51 5.76
N SER A 64 -7.26 -15.73 4.70
CA SER A 64 -7.63 -16.23 3.36
C SER A 64 -6.64 -15.84 2.27
N SER A 65 -5.68 -14.96 2.57
CA SER A 65 -4.49 -14.79 1.74
C SER A 65 -3.50 -15.93 2.02
N HIS A 66 -2.91 -16.48 0.97
CA HIS A 66 -2.01 -17.63 1.03
C HIS A 66 -0.65 -17.32 0.36
N PRO A 67 0.38 -18.14 0.62
CA PRO A 67 1.63 -18.06 -0.13
C PRO A 67 1.39 -18.16 -1.65
N GLY A 68 2.25 -17.51 -2.43
CA GLY A 68 2.09 -17.31 -3.86
C GLY A 68 2.36 -15.86 -4.26
N MET A 69 2.11 -15.53 -5.53
CA MET A 69 2.34 -14.18 -6.08
C MET A 69 1.14 -13.63 -6.84
N ASP A 70 0.36 -14.49 -7.52
CA ASP A 70 -0.80 -14.06 -8.29
C ASP A 70 -2.05 -13.77 -7.43
N MET A 71 -3.01 -13.09 -8.04
CA MET A 71 -4.23 -12.63 -7.38
C MET A 71 -5.15 -13.78 -6.91
N ASN A 72 -5.02 -14.99 -7.46
CA ASN A 72 -5.86 -16.12 -7.08
C ASN A 72 -5.39 -16.78 -5.79
N HIS A 73 -4.16 -16.49 -5.35
CA HIS A 73 -3.55 -17.07 -4.15
C HIS A 73 -3.30 -16.04 -3.05
N THR A 74 -2.79 -14.87 -3.40
CA THR A 74 -2.38 -13.84 -2.42
C THR A 74 -3.00 -12.48 -2.73
N ALA A 75 -3.21 -11.70 -1.67
CA ALA A 75 -3.48 -10.27 -1.81
C ALA A 75 -2.37 -9.55 -2.59
N GLN A 76 -2.77 -8.55 -3.35
CA GLN A 76 -1.95 -7.77 -4.26
C GLN A 76 -1.68 -6.38 -3.67
N LEU A 77 -0.42 -5.94 -3.68
CA LEU A 77 -0.02 -4.60 -3.26
C LEU A 77 -0.13 -3.66 -4.46
N VAL A 78 -1.10 -2.74 -4.41
CA VAL A 78 -1.47 -1.88 -5.55
C VAL A 78 -1.34 -0.41 -5.20
N LEU A 79 -0.85 0.38 -6.17
CA LEU A 79 -0.66 1.81 -6.07
C LEU A 79 -1.61 2.56 -7.00
N ALA A 80 -2.02 3.77 -6.60
CA ALA A 80 -2.53 4.80 -7.49
C ALA A 80 -1.75 6.10 -7.28
N LYS A 81 -1.51 6.82 -8.38
CA LYS A 81 -0.78 8.09 -8.36
C LYS A 81 -1.67 9.23 -8.84
N SER A 82 -1.59 10.37 -8.18
CA SER A 82 -2.09 11.65 -8.68
C SER A 82 -0.91 12.59 -8.96
N THR A 83 -0.96 13.27 -10.11
CA THR A 83 0.02 14.29 -10.52
C THR A 83 -0.61 15.68 -10.58
N ASP A 84 -1.84 15.82 -10.09
CA ASP A 84 -2.67 17.03 -10.19
C ASP A 84 -3.29 17.40 -8.83
N ASP A 85 -2.51 17.21 -7.76
CA ASP A 85 -2.87 17.56 -6.38
C ASP A 85 -4.07 16.78 -5.83
N GLY A 86 -4.18 15.50 -6.19
CA GLY A 86 -5.22 14.59 -5.71
C GLY A 86 -6.57 14.70 -6.43
N LYS A 87 -6.63 15.39 -7.58
CA LYS A 87 -7.87 15.61 -8.34
C LYS A 87 -8.24 14.41 -9.21
N THR A 88 -7.27 13.81 -9.89
CA THR A 88 -7.41 12.58 -10.67
C THR A 88 -6.35 11.57 -10.25
N TRP A 89 -6.64 10.29 -10.52
CA TRP A 89 -5.80 9.17 -10.10
C TRP A 89 -5.54 8.25 -11.28
N SER A 90 -4.33 7.70 -11.36
CA SER A 90 -3.94 6.72 -12.36
C SER A 90 -4.75 5.43 -12.27
N ALA A 91 -4.67 4.59 -13.31
CA ALA A 91 -5.02 3.18 -13.16
C ALA A 91 -4.14 2.52 -12.07
N PRO A 92 -4.60 1.42 -11.44
CA PRO A 92 -3.83 0.70 -10.45
C PRO A 92 -2.49 0.20 -11.01
N ILE A 93 -1.42 0.37 -10.24
CA ILE A 93 -0.07 -0.14 -10.54
C ILE A 93 0.20 -1.27 -9.53
N ASN A 94 0.31 -2.50 -10.00
CA ASN A 94 0.61 -3.65 -9.14
C ASN A 94 2.12 -3.76 -8.93
N ILE A 95 2.57 -3.69 -7.67
CA ILE A 95 3.99 -3.78 -7.30
C ILE A 95 4.32 -5.05 -6.52
N THR A 96 3.38 -6.01 -6.42
CA THR A 96 3.54 -7.25 -5.64
C THR A 96 4.83 -7.97 -5.98
N GLU A 97 5.13 -8.14 -7.28
CA GLU A 97 6.36 -8.81 -7.76
C GLU A 97 7.66 -8.09 -7.39
N GLN A 98 7.62 -6.79 -7.05
CA GLN A 98 8.82 -6.04 -6.71
C GLN A 98 9.27 -6.28 -5.26
N VAL A 99 8.33 -6.58 -4.35
CA VAL A 99 8.58 -6.53 -2.90
C VAL A 99 8.11 -7.75 -2.11
N LYS A 100 7.24 -8.59 -2.67
CA LYS A 100 6.68 -9.74 -1.96
C LYS A 100 7.58 -10.97 -2.08
N ASP A 101 7.86 -11.62 -0.97
CA ASP A 101 8.39 -12.99 -0.96
C ASP A 101 7.24 -14.01 -1.23
N PRO A 102 7.41 -14.97 -2.14
CA PRO A 102 6.38 -15.98 -2.45
C PRO A 102 5.95 -16.81 -1.24
N SER A 103 6.79 -16.97 -0.23
CA SER A 103 6.49 -17.74 0.98
C SER A 103 5.59 -17.01 1.99
N TRP A 104 5.46 -15.68 1.87
CA TRP A 104 4.62 -14.88 2.76
C TRP A 104 3.13 -15.08 2.44
N TYR A 105 2.31 -15.22 3.47
CA TYR A 105 0.86 -15.39 3.32
C TYR A 105 0.18 -14.10 2.88
N PHE A 106 0.65 -12.96 3.38
CA PHE A 106 0.01 -11.67 3.13
C PHE A 106 1.07 -10.57 3.27
N LEU A 107 1.23 -9.74 2.24
CA LEU A 107 1.97 -8.48 2.30
C LEU A 107 1.00 -7.32 2.08
N LEU A 108 1.03 -6.32 2.94
CA LEU A 108 0.27 -5.09 2.82
C LEU A 108 1.03 -3.90 3.42
N GLN A 109 0.57 -2.69 3.11
CA GLN A 109 1.02 -1.47 3.77
C GLN A 109 0.66 -1.43 5.26
N GLY A 110 1.39 -0.64 6.03
CA GLY A 110 0.92 -0.07 7.29
C GLY A 110 -0.09 1.04 6.97
N PRO A 111 -1.36 0.93 7.40
CA PRO A 111 -2.39 1.90 7.07
C PRO A 111 -2.08 3.28 7.66
N GLY A 112 -2.55 4.34 7.01
CA GLY A 112 -2.28 5.72 7.45
C GLY A 112 -1.48 6.48 6.40
N ARG A 113 -0.20 6.74 6.65
CA ARG A 113 0.65 7.51 5.74
C ARG A 113 2.07 7.01 5.59
N GLY A 114 2.69 7.38 4.49
CA GLY A 114 4.14 7.34 4.27
C GLY A 114 4.77 8.73 4.32
N ILE A 115 6.05 8.80 3.95
CA ILE A 115 6.86 10.01 3.97
C ILE A 115 7.73 10.14 2.71
N THR A 116 8.21 11.36 2.48
CA THR A 116 9.41 11.62 1.66
C THR A 116 10.53 11.98 2.60
N MET A 117 11.61 11.21 2.59
CA MET A 117 12.82 11.52 3.33
C MET A 117 13.50 12.79 2.80
N SER A 118 14.40 13.35 3.60
CA SER A 118 15.19 14.53 3.29
C SER A 118 15.93 14.42 1.94
N ASP A 119 16.44 13.24 1.63
CA ASP A 119 17.12 12.89 0.37
C ASP A 119 16.18 12.65 -0.84
N GLY A 120 14.87 12.64 -0.63
CA GLY A 120 13.86 12.36 -1.66
C GLY A 120 13.40 10.91 -1.75
N THR A 121 13.94 10.01 -0.94
CA THR A 121 13.46 8.62 -0.85
C THR A 121 12.02 8.59 -0.35
N LEU A 122 11.13 7.92 -1.09
CA LEU A 122 9.75 7.71 -0.68
C LEU A 122 9.68 6.46 0.21
N VAL A 123 8.97 6.51 1.33
CA VAL A 123 8.87 5.40 2.27
C VAL A 123 7.42 5.18 2.68
N PHE A 124 6.97 3.93 2.59
CA PHE A 124 5.75 3.45 3.23
C PHE A 124 6.10 2.42 4.31
N PRO A 125 5.44 2.46 5.48
CA PRO A 125 5.47 1.33 6.39
C PRO A 125 4.76 0.15 5.73
N THR A 126 5.20 -1.06 6.04
CA THR A 126 4.63 -2.31 5.54
C THR A 126 4.51 -3.32 6.67
N GLN A 127 3.71 -4.35 6.43
CA GLN A 127 3.59 -5.50 7.30
C GLN A 127 3.38 -6.74 6.44
N PHE A 128 3.93 -7.88 6.90
CA PHE A 128 3.73 -9.15 6.22
C PHE A 128 3.58 -10.29 7.20
N ILE A 129 2.74 -11.27 6.85
CA ILE A 129 2.61 -12.55 7.54
C ILE A 129 3.59 -13.52 6.87
N ASP A 130 4.63 -13.92 7.58
CA ASP A 130 5.66 -14.80 7.03
C ASP A 130 5.23 -16.26 6.91
N SER A 131 6.14 -17.13 6.44
CA SER A 131 5.89 -18.57 6.24
C SER A 131 5.58 -19.33 7.53
N THR A 132 5.93 -18.77 8.70
CA THR A 132 5.62 -19.30 10.03
C THR A 132 4.28 -18.77 10.57
N ARG A 133 3.58 -17.94 9.79
CA ARG A 133 2.33 -17.25 10.13
C ARG A 133 2.47 -16.20 11.24
N VAL A 134 3.68 -15.68 11.44
CA VAL A 134 3.93 -14.56 12.34
C VAL A 134 3.91 -13.26 11.53
N PRO A 135 3.15 -12.23 11.95
CA PRO A 135 3.19 -10.94 11.30
C PRO A 135 4.43 -10.15 11.72
N ASN A 136 5.04 -9.43 10.78
CA ASN A 136 6.22 -8.60 11.03
C ASN A 136 6.08 -7.26 10.33
N ALA A 137 6.30 -6.17 11.06
CA ALA A 137 6.34 -4.81 10.51
C ALA A 137 7.73 -4.50 9.90
N GLY A 138 7.73 -3.68 8.85
CA GLY A 138 8.92 -3.19 8.18
C GLY A 138 8.60 -1.93 7.38
N ILE A 139 9.45 -1.63 6.41
CA ILE A 139 9.25 -0.52 5.47
C ILE A 139 9.56 -0.98 4.05
N MET A 140 8.87 -0.37 3.09
CA MET A 140 9.30 -0.38 1.68
C MET A 140 9.65 1.03 1.24
N TYR A 141 10.58 1.15 0.30
CA TYR A 141 11.05 2.44 -0.17
C TYR A 141 11.28 2.48 -1.68
N SER A 142 11.26 3.70 -2.24
CA SER A 142 11.59 3.98 -3.64
C SER A 142 12.55 5.16 -3.73
N LYS A 143 13.59 5.02 -4.55
CA LYS A 143 14.62 6.05 -4.80
C LYS A 143 14.51 6.71 -6.18
N ASP A 144 13.48 6.38 -6.96
CA ASP A 144 13.31 6.81 -8.34
C ASP A 144 11.93 7.43 -8.61
N GLY A 145 11.35 8.06 -7.58
CA GLY A 145 10.06 8.73 -7.66
C GLY A 145 8.88 7.77 -7.72
N GLY A 146 8.99 6.58 -7.11
CA GLY A 146 7.92 5.60 -6.97
C GLY A 146 7.80 4.61 -8.14
N LYS A 147 8.81 4.51 -9.02
CA LYS A 147 8.78 3.59 -10.17
C LYS A 147 9.16 2.17 -9.75
N ASN A 148 10.20 2.04 -8.93
CA ASN A 148 10.64 0.78 -8.36
C ASN A 148 10.67 0.86 -6.83
N TRP A 149 10.15 -0.19 -6.20
CA TRP A 149 10.07 -0.34 -4.76
C TRP A 149 10.95 -1.48 -4.29
N LYS A 150 11.52 -1.33 -3.10
CA LYS A 150 12.34 -2.35 -2.44
C LYS A 150 11.91 -2.51 -1.00
N MET A 151 12.07 -3.73 -0.50
CA MET A 151 11.87 -4.09 0.89
C MET A 151 13.11 -4.86 1.38
N HIS A 152 13.48 -4.66 2.64
CA HIS A 152 14.60 -5.36 3.27
C HIS A 152 14.07 -6.28 4.36
N ASN A 153 14.64 -6.21 5.56
CA ASN A 153 14.24 -7.03 6.69
C ASN A 153 13.07 -6.40 7.46
N TYR A 154 12.38 -7.22 8.24
CA TYR A 154 11.47 -6.74 9.27
C TYR A 154 12.23 -6.00 10.37
N ALA A 155 11.54 -5.08 11.05
CA ALA A 155 12.07 -4.39 12.22
C ALA A 155 11.94 -5.24 13.49
N ARG A 156 10.80 -5.93 13.65
CA ARG A 156 10.49 -6.73 14.85
C ARG A 156 9.49 -7.84 14.53
N THR A 157 9.65 -8.99 15.16
CA THR A 157 8.69 -10.10 15.03
C THR A 157 7.40 -9.85 15.81
N ASN A 158 6.31 -10.47 15.35
CA ASN A 158 4.98 -10.38 15.95
C ASN A 158 4.49 -8.93 16.10
N THR A 159 4.62 -8.16 15.01
CA THR A 159 4.14 -6.78 14.88
C THR A 159 3.36 -6.63 13.58
N THR A 160 2.37 -5.72 13.57
CA THR A 160 1.43 -5.54 12.45
C THR A 160 1.51 -4.11 11.91
N GLU A 161 0.52 -3.27 12.23
CA GLU A 161 0.43 -1.90 11.75
C GLU A 161 1.54 -1.04 12.36
N ALA A 162 2.23 -0.29 11.50
CA ALA A 162 3.29 0.62 11.89
C ALA A 162 3.18 1.93 11.11
N GLN A 163 3.84 2.97 11.63
CA GLN A 163 4.10 4.23 10.94
C GLN A 163 5.60 4.53 11.03
N VAL A 164 6.09 5.36 10.11
CA VAL A 164 7.51 5.71 10.00
C VAL A 164 7.67 7.23 9.92
N ALA A 165 8.71 7.75 10.56
CA ALA A 165 9.10 9.15 10.51
C ALA A 165 10.62 9.25 10.45
N GLU A 166 11.15 10.20 9.69
CA GLU A 166 12.58 10.50 9.69
C GLU A 166 12.87 11.43 10.89
N VAL A 167 13.42 10.89 11.97
CA VAL A 167 13.66 11.64 13.23
C VAL A 167 14.88 12.56 13.12
N GLU A 168 15.89 12.09 12.38
CA GLU A 168 17.11 12.82 12.01
C GLU A 168 17.43 12.47 10.54
N PRO A 169 18.16 13.32 9.79
CA PRO A 169 18.48 13.05 8.40
C PRO A 169 19.10 11.65 8.20
N GLY A 170 18.41 10.79 7.45
CA GLY A 170 18.82 9.40 7.18
C GLY A 170 18.47 8.38 8.27
N VAL A 171 17.78 8.77 9.34
CA VAL A 171 17.36 7.89 10.45
C VAL A 171 15.84 7.76 10.46
N LEU A 172 15.37 6.56 10.09
CA LEU A 172 13.96 6.15 10.10
C LEU A 172 13.61 5.35 11.37
#